data_AF-A0A350J3Q7-F1
#
_entry.id   AF-A0A350J3Q7-F1
#
_cell.length_a   1.000
_cell.length_b   1.000
_cell.length_c   1.000
_cell.angle_alpha   90.00
_cell.angle_beta   90.00
_cell.angle_gamma   90.00
#
_symmetry.space_group_name_H-M   'P 1'
#
loop_
_entity.id
_entity.type
_entity.pdbx_description
1 polymer ?
#
loop_
_entity_poly.entity_id
_entity_poly.type
_entity_poly.pdbx_seq_one_letter_code
_entity_poly.pdbx_strand_id
1 'polypeptide(L)'
;MSYDDTHTNTHSKSSATTELQKLTLPDFDTLRSMAKNDPEELESLRIALCNKVIDEAPDHAKPRLHGLMFQINSRRSLASSEMEACEELSSMMKESLQHMQSMLKDLRTMQSESILLSTRRFHNNESDAQGHTKQTADILPFRQINH
;
A
#
# COMPACT_ATOMS: atom_id res chain seq x y z
N MET A 1 -21.31 67.74 -3.43
CA MET A 1 -20.43 67.00 -4.35
C MET A 1 -20.21 65.63 -3.73
N SER A 2 -20.85 64.61 -4.28
CA SER A 2 -20.85 63.23 -3.78
C SER A 2 -19.65 62.52 -4.39
N TYR A 3 -18.84 61.86 -3.56
CA TYR A 3 -17.90 60.86 -4.05
C TYR A 3 -18.38 59.51 -3.53
N ASP A 4 -18.77 58.69 -4.49
CA ASP A 4 -19.25 57.32 -4.37
C ASP A 4 -18.03 56.41 -4.51
N ASP A 5 -17.57 55.82 -3.41
CA ASP A 5 -16.51 54.80 -3.44
C ASP A 5 -17.11 53.45 -3.05
N THR A 6 -17.48 52.71 -4.10
CA THR A 6 -17.87 51.31 -4.04
C THR A 6 -16.62 50.43 -3.85
N HIS A 7 -16.33 50.07 -2.60
CA HIS A 7 -15.46 48.92 -2.32
C HIS A 7 -16.30 47.68 -2.05
N THR A 8 -16.63 46.98 -3.13
CA THR A 8 -16.99 45.56 -3.11
C THR A 8 -15.72 44.75 -2.85
N ASN A 9 -15.61 44.04 -1.71
CA ASN A 9 -14.85 42.78 -1.74
C ASN A 9 -15.17 41.83 -0.56
N THR A 10 -15.78 40.70 -0.93
CA THR A 10 -15.50 39.34 -0.45
C THR A 10 -15.38 39.08 1.06
N HIS A 11 -16.53 38.85 1.69
CA HIS A 11 -16.64 37.90 2.80
C HIS A 11 -17.66 36.80 2.46
N SER A 12 -17.33 35.96 1.48
CA SER A 12 -18.08 34.72 1.21
C SER A 12 -17.12 33.60 0.81
N LYS A 13 -16.21 33.21 1.71
CA LYS A 13 -15.43 31.97 1.57
C LYS A 13 -15.18 31.21 2.88
N SER A 14 -15.87 31.53 3.97
CA SER A 14 -15.64 30.84 5.25
C SER A 14 -16.58 29.66 5.52
N SER A 15 -17.69 29.51 4.79
CA SER A 15 -18.69 28.48 5.11
C SER A 15 -18.50 27.14 4.37
N ALA A 16 -17.71 27.10 3.28
CA ALA A 16 -17.52 25.87 2.49
C ALA A 16 -16.44 24.93 3.08
N THR A 17 -15.56 25.44 3.94
CA THR A 17 -14.42 24.66 4.46
C THR A 17 -14.81 23.73 5.62
N THR A 18 -15.92 24.00 6.29
CA THR A 18 -16.37 23.26 7.48
C THR A 18 -17.20 22.00 7.12
N GLU A 19 -17.91 22.00 5.99
CA GLU A 19 -18.76 20.86 5.57
C GLU A 19 -17.94 19.64 5.10
N LEU A 20 -16.69 19.82 4.69
CA LEU A 20 -15.81 18.72 4.25
C LEU A 20 -15.23 17.91 5.41
N GLN A 21 -15.27 18.42 6.65
CA GLN A 21 -14.67 17.75 7.82
C GLN A 21 -15.47 16.52 8.30
N LYS A 22 -16.70 16.34 7.80
CA LYS A 22 -17.55 15.20 8.14
C LYS A 22 -18.00 14.41 6.90
N LEU A 23 -17.06 14.13 5.99
CA LEU A 23 -17.31 13.17 4.92
C LEU A 23 -17.44 11.76 5.52
N THR A 24 -18.65 11.40 5.91
CA THR A 24 -19.07 10.05 6.27
C THR A 24 -19.71 9.41 5.05
N LEU A 25 -19.43 8.13 4.82
CA LEU A 25 -20.06 7.38 3.74
C LEU A 25 -21.60 7.47 3.89
N PRO A 26 -22.31 8.03 2.90
CA PRO A 26 -23.77 8.14 2.96
C PRO A 26 -24.44 6.76 2.81
N ASP A 27 -25.74 6.71 3.09
CA ASP A 27 -26.52 5.47 2.97
C ASP A 27 -26.57 4.95 1.52
N PHE A 28 -26.78 3.65 1.37
CA PHE A 28 -26.79 2.96 0.09
C PHE A 28 -27.83 3.55 -0.87
N ASP A 29 -29.03 3.88 -0.39
CA ASP A 29 -30.08 4.45 -1.23
C ASP A 29 -29.69 5.83 -1.77
N THR A 30 -28.94 6.62 -0.99
CA THR A 30 -28.41 7.91 -1.44
C THR A 30 -27.35 7.73 -2.52
N LEU A 31 -26.39 6.80 -2.32
CA LEU A 31 -25.36 6.50 -3.32
C LEU A 31 -25.97 5.96 -4.62
N ARG A 32 -27.00 5.13 -4.51
CA ARG A 32 -27.74 4.60 -5.68
C ARG A 32 -28.49 5.71 -6.42
N SER A 33 -29.03 6.68 -5.69
CA SER A 33 -29.66 7.86 -6.29
C SER A 33 -28.64 8.72 -7.04
N MET A 34 -27.47 8.98 -6.43
CA MET A 34 -26.37 9.71 -7.09
C MET A 34 -25.94 9.00 -8.37
N ALA A 35 -25.65 7.69 -8.31
CA ALA A 35 -25.23 6.92 -9.48
C ALA A 35 -26.21 6.98 -10.68
N LYS A 36 -27.51 7.16 -10.41
CA LYS A 36 -28.55 7.24 -11.46
C LYS A 36 -28.79 8.65 -11.98
N ASN A 37 -28.74 9.64 -11.10
CA ASN A 37 -29.17 11.01 -11.41
C ASN A 37 -27.99 11.97 -11.64
N ASP A 38 -26.88 11.76 -10.93
CA ASP A 38 -25.67 12.56 -11.00
C ASP A 38 -24.41 11.70 -10.77
N PRO A 39 -23.87 11.07 -11.85
CA PRO A 39 -22.67 10.24 -11.74
C PRO A 39 -21.40 11.05 -11.44
N GLU A 40 -21.37 12.35 -11.76
CA GLU A 40 -20.21 13.20 -11.46
C GLU A 40 -20.11 13.52 -9.97
N GLU A 41 -21.24 13.78 -9.32
CA GLU A 41 -21.30 13.98 -7.86
C GLU A 41 -20.79 12.75 -7.10
N LEU A 42 -21.18 11.55 -7.54
CA LEU A 42 -20.70 10.29 -6.96
C LEU A 42 -19.17 10.15 -7.08
N GLU A 43 -18.61 10.50 -8.24
CA GLU A 43 -17.18 10.39 -8.47
C GLU A 43 -16.39 11.42 -7.65
N SER A 44 -16.93 12.63 -7.49
CA SER A 44 -16.38 13.66 -6.59
C SER A 44 -16.36 13.19 -5.14
N LEU A 45 -17.48 12.62 -4.66
CA LEU A 45 -17.58 12.04 -3.32
C LEU A 45 -16.54 10.93 -3.11
N ARG A 46 -16.37 10.04 -4.10
CA ARG A 46 -15.38 8.97 -4.05
C ARG A 46 -13.97 9.53 -3.91
N ILE A 47 -13.59 10.50 -4.74
CA ILE A 47 -12.25 11.12 -4.69
C ILE A 47 -12.02 11.79 -3.33
N ALA A 48 -13.01 12.50 -2.81
CA ALA A 48 -12.90 13.16 -1.51
C ALA A 48 -12.73 12.16 -0.34
N LEU A 49 -13.48 11.05 -0.34
CA LEU A 49 -13.30 9.97 0.64
C LEU A 49 -11.93 9.31 0.52
N CYS A 50 -11.47 9.08 -0.71
CA CYS A 50 -10.14 8.54 -0.99
C CYS A 50 -9.02 9.45 -0.49
N ASN A 51 -9.10 10.75 -0.74
CA ASN A 51 -8.11 11.72 -0.28
C ASN A 51 -8.08 11.80 1.25
N LYS A 52 -9.24 11.75 1.91
CA LYS A 52 -9.31 11.68 3.37
C LYS A 52 -8.51 10.50 3.94
N VAL A 53 -8.65 9.32 3.35
CA VAL A 53 -7.86 8.13 3.77
C VAL A 53 -6.37 8.34 3.59
N ILE A 54 -5.95 9.04 2.53
CA ILE A 54 -4.53 9.36 2.30
C ILE A 54 -4.04 10.40 3.30
N ASP A 55 -4.84 11.43 3.58
CA ASP A 55 -4.49 12.50 4.51
C ASP A 55 -4.34 11.99 5.95
N GLU A 56 -5.18 11.03 6.35
CA GLU A 56 -5.14 10.35 7.65
C GLU A 56 -3.99 9.33 7.78
N ALA A 57 -3.38 8.90 6.67
CA ALA A 57 -2.32 7.90 6.69
C ALA A 57 -0.97 8.49 7.18
N PRO A 58 -0.06 7.64 7.71
CA PRO A 58 1.30 8.07 8.06
C PRO A 58 2.08 8.62 6.86
N ASP A 59 2.95 9.61 7.06
CA ASP A 59 3.68 10.29 5.97
C ASP A 59 4.51 9.35 5.09
N HIS A 60 5.06 8.28 5.65
CA HIS A 60 5.82 7.28 4.89
C HIS A 60 4.94 6.45 3.93
N ALA A 61 3.64 6.33 4.22
CA ALA A 61 2.68 5.57 3.41
C ALA A 61 1.98 6.43 2.35
N LYS A 62 1.89 7.76 2.54
CA LYS A 62 1.20 8.68 1.62
C LYS A 62 1.67 8.56 0.16
N PRO A 63 2.98 8.55 -0.17
CA PRO A 63 3.43 8.44 -1.56
C PRO A 63 2.95 7.14 -2.23
N ARG A 64 2.97 6.03 -1.47
CA ARG A 64 2.52 4.73 -1.95
C ARG A 64 1.01 4.73 -2.19
N LEU A 65 0.23 5.33 -1.30
CA LEU A 65 -1.22 5.43 -1.44
C LEU A 65 -1.63 6.31 -2.62
N HIS A 66 -0.94 7.42 -2.87
CA HIS A 66 -1.16 8.24 -4.08
C HIS A 66 -0.88 7.44 -5.36
N GLY A 67 0.22 6.67 -5.39
CA GLY A 67 0.52 5.79 -6.52
C GLY A 67 -0.57 4.73 -6.75
N LEU A 68 -1.08 4.14 -5.67
CA LEU A 68 -2.18 3.17 -5.75
C LEU A 68 -3.48 3.83 -6.26
N MET A 69 -3.80 5.05 -5.79
CA MET A 69 -4.93 5.82 -6.26
C MET A 69 -4.86 6.08 -7.77
N PHE A 70 -3.69 6.49 -8.25
CA PHE A 70 -3.44 6.69 -9.68
C PHE A 70 -3.64 5.40 -10.49
N GLN A 71 -3.13 4.28 -9.99
CA GLN A 71 -3.27 2.98 -10.65
C GLN A 71 -4.74 2.54 -10.73
N ILE A 72 -5.50 2.70 -9.65
CA ILE A 72 -6.93 2.41 -9.59
C ILE A 72 -7.69 3.26 -10.60
N ASN A 73 -7.45 4.57 -10.60
CA ASN A 73 -8.13 5.51 -11.50
C ASN A 73 -7.81 5.21 -12.96
N SER A 74 -6.54 4.93 -13.27
CA SER A 74 -6.11 4.57 -14.62
C SER A 74 -6.82 3.32 -15.13
N ARG A 75 -6.87 2.24 -14.33
CA ARG A 75 -7.59 1.00 -14.71
C ARG A 75 -9.08 1.26 -14.95
N ARG A 76 -9.73 2.01 -14.05
CA ARG A 76 -11.14 2.39 -14.23
C ARG A 76 -11.37 3.16 -15.53
N SER A 77 -10.46 4.05 -15.92
CA SER A 77 -10.57 4.83 -17.16
C SER A 77 -10.32 4.03 -18.43
N LEU A 78 -9.55 2.94 -18.33
CA LEU A 78 -9.22 2.06 -19.44
C LEU A 78 -10.24 0.94 -19.65
N ALA A 79 -11.00 0.59 -18.60
CA ALA A 79 -12.04 -0.42 -18.66
C ALA A 79 -13.17 0.01 -19.61
N SER A 80 -13.67 -0.95 -20.39
CA SER A 80 -14.74 -0.74 -21.37
C SER A 80 -16.13 -0.69 -20.72
N SER A 81 -16.24 -1.19 -19.49
CA SER A 81 -17.47 -1.25 -18.71
C SER A 81 -17.20 -1.10 -17.21
N GLU A 82 -18.17 -0.59 -16.46
CA GLU A 82 -18.13 -0.52 -15.00
C GLU A 82 -17.94 -1.91 -14.34
N MET A 83 -18.49 -2.97 -14.96
CA MET A 83 -18.32 -4.34 -14.46
C MET A 83 -16.89 -4.84 -14.66
N GLU A 84 -16.29 -4.56 -15.82
CA GLU A 84 -14.89 -4.91 -16.11
C GLU A 84 -13.94 -4.19 -15.12
N ALA A 85 -14.19 -2.90 -14.87
CA ALA A 85 -13.45 -2.16 -13.85
C ALA A 85 -13.58 -2.82 -12.46
N CYS A 86 -14.76 -3.28 -12.08
CA CYS A 86 -14.98 -3.98 -10.81
C CYS A 86 -14.18 -5.29 -10.74
N GLU A 87 -14.20 -6.08 -11.80
CA GLU A 87 -13.43 -7.33 -11.88
C GLU A 87 -11.92 -7.07 -11.77
N GLU A 88 -11.38 -6.12 -12.52
CA GLU A 88 -9.96 -5.77 -12.47
C GLU A 88 -9.52 -5.30 -11.08
N LEU A 89 -10.31 -4.41 -10.45
CA LEU A 89 -10.01 -3.91 -9.12
C LEU A 89 -10.05 -5.04 -8.09
N SER A 90 -11.04 -5.94 -8.19
CA SER A 90 -11.13 -7.12 -7.31
C SER A 90 -9.94 -8.06 -7.49
N SER A 91 -9.44 -8.24 -8.72
CA SER A 91 -8.23 -9.01 -9.00
C SER A 91 -7.00 -8.37 -8.35
N MET A 92 -6.82 -7.07 -8.51
CA MET A 92 -5.69 -6.34 -7.91
C MET A 92 -5.68 -6.45 -6.37
N MET A 93 -6.85 -6.37 -5.73
CA MET A 93 -6.98 -6.57 -4.28
C MET A 93 -6.62 -8.02 -3.88
N LYS A 94 -7.09 -9.00 -4.64
CA LYS A 94 -6.80 -10.41 -4.42
C LYS A 94 -5.31 -10.72 -4.60
N GLU A 95 -4.67 -10.18 -5.63
CA GLU A 95 -3.23 -10.31 -5.87
C GLU A 95 -2.40 -9.77 -4.70
N SER A 96 -2.78 -8.61 -4.16
CA SER A 96 -2.13 -8.03 -2.97
C SER A 96 -2.22 -8.97 -1.76
N LEU A 97 -3.40 -9.56 -1.53
CA LEU A 97 -3.61 -10.51 -0.45
C LEU A 97 -2.82 -11.81 -0.66
N GLN A 98 -2.78 -12.33 -1.88
CA GLN A 98 -1.99 -13.51 -2.23
C GLN A 98 -0.49 -13.27 -2.07
N HIS A 99 -0.01 -12.09 -2.47
CA HIS A 99 1.37 -11.71 -2.29
C HIS A 99 1.76 -11.68 -0.81
N MET A 100 0.94 -11.06 0.04
CA MET A 100 1.13 -11.08 1.49
C MET A 100 1.13 -12.51 2.05
N GLN A 101 0.19 -13.35 1.62
CA GLN A 101 0.14 -14.75 2.03
C GLN A 101 1.39 -15.53 1.62
N SER A 102 1.94 -15.28 0.42
CA SER A 102 3.21 -15.88 -0.02
C SER A 102 4.36 -15.44 0.88
N MET A 103 4.50 -14.13 1.10
CA MET A 103 5.55 -13.58 1.95
C MET A 103 5.52 -14.17 3.38
N LEU A 104 4.33 -14.33 3.95
CA LEU A 104 4.16 -14.94 5.28
C LEU A 104 4.52 -16.43 5.29
N LYS A 105 4.21 -17.16 4.21
CA LYS A 105 4.64 -18.57 4.07
C LYS A 105 6.15 -18.67 3.95
N ASP A 106 6.77 -17.81 3.15
CA ASP A 106 8.23 -17.78 2.93
C ASP A 106 8.96 -17.44 4.23
N LEU A 107 8.46 -16.48 5.01
CA LEU A 107 9.02 -16.19 6.33
C LEU A 107 8.93 -17.40 7.27
N ARG A 108 7.80 -18.13 7.25
CA ARG A 108 7.63 -19.34 8.06
C ARG A 108 8.59 -20.45 7.64
N THR A 109 8.79 -20.67 6.34
CA THR A 109 9.71 -21.71 5.85
C THR A 109 11.15 -21.38 6.24
N MET A 110 11.59 -20.12 6.05
CA MET A 110 12.92 -19.67 6.48
C MET A 110 13.14 -19.86 7.99
N GLN A 111 12.14 -19.56 8.81
CA GLN A 111 12.20 -19.80 10.26
C GLN A 111 12.37 -21.28 10.59
N SER A 112 11.58 -22.17 9.97
CA SER A 112 11.72 -23.62 10.18
C SER A 112 13.07 -24.17 9.73
N GLU A 113 13.62 -23.72 8.60
CA GLU A 113 14.95 -24.13 8.13
C GLU A 113 16.06 -23.66 9.07
N SER A 114 15.97 -22.44 9.58
CA SER A 114 16.91 -21.90 10.57
C SER A 114 16.92 -22.75 11.85
N ILE A 115 15.75 -23.19 12.33
CA ILE A 115 15.61 -24.08 13.48
C ILE A 115 16.22 -25.47 13.20
N LEU A 116 16.03 -26.01 12.01
CA LEU A 116 16.63 -27.30 11.62
C LEU A 116 18.16 -27.22 11.53
N LEU A 117 18.71 -26.17 10.93
CA LEU A 117 20.16 -25.97 10.85
C LEU A 117 20.81 -25.77 12.22
N SER A 118 20.17 -25.00 13.10
CA SER A 118 20.65 -24.81 14.47
C SER A 118 20.62 -26.11 15.26
N THR A 119 19.54 -26.89 15.19
CA THR A 119 19.44 -28.22 15.84
C THR A 119 20.51 -29.19 15.31
N ARG A 120 20.76 -29.22 13.99
CA ARG A 120 21.83 -30.05 13.40
C ARG A 120 23.22 -29.64 13.88
N ARG A 121 23.48 -28.35 14.10
CA ARG A 121 24.74 -27.85 14.67
C ARG A 121 24.99 -28.36 16.10
N PHE A 122 23.93 -28.56 16.90
CA PHE A 122 24.08 -29.07 18.26
C PHE A 122 24.38 -30.58 18.31
N HIS A 123 23.82 -31.39 17.42
CA HIS A 123 24.09 -32.84 17.38
C HIS A 123 25.49 -33.21 16.87
N ASN A 124 26.06 -32.45 15.92
CA ASN A 124 27.44 -32.68 15.49
C ASN A 124 28.48 -32.35 16.57
N ASN A 125 28.17 -31.45 17.51
CA ASN A 125 29.12 -31.03 18.55
C ASN A 125 29.18 -32.01 19.74
N GLU A 126 28.14 -32.81 19.99
CA GLU A 126 28.14 -33.86 21.03
C GLU A 126 28.79 -35.17 20.54
N SER A 127 28.80 -35.40 19.23
CA SER A 127 29.41 -36.60 18.63
C SER A 127 30.94 -36.55 18.58
N ASP A 128 31.53 -35.37 18.83
CA ASP A 128 32.99 -35.12 18.82
C ASP A 128 33.62 -35.12 20.24
N ALA A 129 32.86 -35.44 21.30
CA ALA A 129 33.37 -35.50 22.68
C ALA A 129 34.21 -36.76 22.99
N GLN A 130 34.24 -37.75 22.11
CA GLN A 130 35.19 -38.86 22.17
C GLN A 130 35.94 -39.04 20.83
N GLY A 131 36.83 -38.09 20.55
CA GLY A 131 38.08 -38.33 19.83
C GLY A 131 38.06 -38.14 18.31
N HIS A 132 38.55 -37.00 17.83
CA HIS A 132 39.67 -36.92 16.87
C HIS A 132 40.08 -35.46 16.59
N THR A 133 41.30 -35.34 16.05
CA THR A 133 42.10 -34.14 15.79
C THR A 133 41.37 -33.02 15.02
N LYS A 134 41.55 -31.78 15.49
CA LYS A 134 41.09 -30.53 14.85
C LYS A 134 41.44 -30.50 13.36
N GLN A 135 40.47 -30.73 12.48
CA GLN A 135 40.58 -30.40 11.06
C GLN A 135 40.39 -28.89 10.90
N THR A 136 41.49 -28.16 10.81
CA THR A 136 41.50 -26.78 10.30
C THR A 136 41.35 -26.81 8.79
N ALA A 137 40.46 -25.99 8.23
CA ALA A 137 40.26 -25.90 6.78
C ALA A 137 41.55 -25.47 6.07
N ASP A 138 41.91 -26.17 4.99
CA ASP A 138 43.05 -25.80 4.15
C ASP A 138 42.76 -24.48 3.42
N ILE A 139 43.52 -23.44 3.77
CA ILE A 139 43.47 -22.13 3.10
C ILE A 139 44.24 -22.26 1.79
N LEU A 140 43.54 -22.18 0.66
CA LEU A 140 44.16 -22.18 -0.66
C LEU A 140 44.91 -20.86 -0.90
N PRO A 141 46.20 -20.87 -1.28
CA PRO A 141 46.96 -19.65 -1.51
C PRO A 141 46.48 -18.94 -2.78
N PHE A 142 46.32 -17.61 -2.70
CA PHE A 142 46.03 -16.78 -3.86
C PHE A 142 47.27 -16.72 -4.77
N ARG A 143 47.07 -17.04 -6.05
CA ARG A 143 48.11 -16.95 -7.08
C ARG A 143 48.39 -15.49 -7.39
N GLN A 144 49.52 -14.96 -6.89
CA GLN A 144 50.02 -13.65 -7.31
C GLN A 144 50.44 -13.74 -8.78
N ILE A 145 49.75 -12.97 -9.63
CA ILE A 145 50.10 -12.79 -11.03
C ILE A 145 51.22 -11.74 -11.05
N ASN A 146 52.46 -12.16 -11.32
CA ASN A 146 53.57 -11.25 -11.54
C ASN A 146 53.49 -10.71 -12.97
N HIS A 147 53.64 -9.39 -13.10
CA HIS A 147 53.56 -8.63 -14.34
C HIS A 147 54.94 -8.44 -14.98
#